data_AF-A0A2P6NRM4-F1
#
_entry.id   AF-A0A2P6NRM4-F1
#
_cell.length_a   1.000
_cell.length_b   1.000
_cell.length_c   1.000
_cell.angle_alpha   90.00
_cell.angle_beta   90.00
_cell.angle_gamma   90.00
#
_symmetry.space_group_name_H-M   'P 1'
#
loop_
_entity.id
_entity.type
_entity.pdbx_description
1 polymer ?
#
loop_
_entity_poly.entity_id
_entity_poly.type
_entity_poly.pdbx_seq_one_letter_code
_entity_poly.pdbx_strand_id
1 'polypeptide(L)'
;MDGSFLNSRGLKKRKGESKTIDFSMLDLTALRKYRRTFKLRTRQNSTKSELVSAVAKHSSTMVVIEMEVIQQFLEALNNSDFTSFELRTFL
;
A
#
# COMPACT_ATOMS: atom_id res chain seq x y z
N MET A 1 9.22 51.19 21.94
CA MET A 1 9.53 49.75 21.95
C MET A 1 8.27 49.02 22.33
N ASP A 2 7.65 48.32 21.41
CA ASP A 2 6.97 47.01 21.55
C ASP A 2 6.20 46.78 20.23
N GLY A 3 6.58 45.79 19.44
CA GLY A 3 6.23 44.40 19.71
C GLY A 3 5.22 43.87 18.69
N SER A 4 5.21 44.38 17.45
CA SER A 4 4.47 43.81 16.32
C SER A 4 5.11 42.49 15.87
N PHE A 5 4.88 41.42 16.65
CA PHE A 5 5.27 40.05 16.33
C PHE A 5 4.03 39.15 16.21
N LEU A 6 3.16 39.47 15.25
CA LEU A 6 2.28 38.46 14.67
C LEU A 6 2.57 38.35 13.18
N ASN A 7 3.80 37.96 12.85
CA ASN A 7 4.08 37.35 11.56
C ASN A 7 3.85 35.85 11.70
N SER A 8 2.58 35.45 11.71
CA SER A 8 2.16 34.07 11.47
C SER A 8 2.43 33.77 10.00
N ARG A 9 3.73 33.61 9.67
CA ARG A 9 4.21 33.04 8.42
C ARG A 9 3.45 31.74 8.25
N GLY A 10 2.52 31.73 7.31
CA GLY A 10 1.79 30.55 6.92
C GLY A 10 2.80 29.44 6.75
N LEU A 11 2.78 28.48 7.68
CA LEU A 11 3.43 27.20 7.51
C LEU A 11 2.79 26.62 6.26
N LYS A 12 3.43 26.86 5.10
CA LYS A 12 3.17 26.12 3.88
C LYS A 12 3.45 24.68 4.26
N LYS A 13 2.39 23.99 4.69
CA LYS A 13 2.35 22.55 4.93
C LYS A 13 2.95 21.98 3.66
N ARG A 14 4.20 21.52 3.73
CA ARG A 14 4.82 20.83 2.60
C ARG A 14 3.88 19.67 2.38
N LYS A 15 3.08 19.79 1.32
CA LYS A 15 2.26 18.71 0.81
C LYS A 15 3.31 17.72 0.35
N GLY A 16 3.77 16.87 1.27
CA GLY A 16 4.70 15.81 0.94
C GLY A 16 4.08 15.13 -0.26
N GLU A 17 4.82 15.07 -1.36
CA GLU A 17 4.35 14.35 -2.54
C GLU A 17 3.85 13.01 -2.05
N SER A 18 2.54 12.80 -2.14
CA SER A 18 1.98 11.48 -1.98
C SER A 18 2.65 10.67 -3.07
N LYS A 19 3.62 9.83 -2.69
CA LYS A 19 4.28 8.90 -3.59
C LYS A 19 3.19 7.92 -4.03
N THR A 20 2.45 8.30 -5.07
CA THR A 20 1.45 7.45 -5.69
C THR A 20 2.21 6.29 -6.30
N ILE A 21 1.97 5.09 -5.76
CA ILE A 21 2.60 3.87 -6.23
C ILE A 21 2.05 3.56 -7.62
N ASP A 22 2.94 3.43 -8.60
CA ASP A 22 2.55 3.02 -9.94
C ASP A 22 2.48 1.49 -10.03
N PHE A 23 1.25 0.96 -9.98
CA PHE A 23 1.00 -0.48 -10.07
C PHE A 23 1.15 -1.04 -11.49
N SER A 24 1.33 -0.20 -12.52
CA SER A 24 1.54 -0.65 -13.91
C SER A 24 2.89 -1.36 -14.11
N MET A 25 3.86 -1.03 -13.25
CA MET A 25 5.18 -1.66 -13.19
C MET A 25 5.13 -3.11 -12.72
N LEU A 26 4.05 -3.53 -12.05
CA LEU A 26 3.87 -4.91 -11.63
C LEU A 26 3.54 -5.83 -12.83
N ASP A 27 4.03 -7.06 -12.76
CA ASP A 27 3.68 -8.12 -13.69
C ASP A 27 2.26 -8.66 -13.43
N LEU A 28 1.71 -9.40 -14.41
CA LEU A 28 0.36 -9.97 -14.28
C LEU A 28 0.27 -10.98 -13.14
N THR A 29 1.37 -11.66 -12.83
CA THR A 29 1.51 -12.64 -11.74
C THR A 29 1.34 -11.98 -10.37
N ALA A 30 2.06 -10.89 -10.10
CA ALA A 30 1.91 -10.12 -8.86
C ALA A 30 0.53 -9.49 -8.75
N LEU A 31 -0.02 -8.92 -9.83
CA LEU A 31 -1.36 -8.35 -9.83
C LEU A 31 -2.44 -9.41 -9.54
N ARG A 32 -2.32 -10.62 -10.10
CA ARG A 32 -3.22 -11.74 -9.81
C ARG A 32 -3.05 -12.27 -8.39
N LYS A 33 -1.81 -12.30 -7.88
CA LYS A 33 -1.52 -12.68 -6.50
C LYS A 33 -2.19 -11.71 -5.53
N TYR A 34 -1.97 -10.41 -5.72
CA TYR A 34 -2.64 -9.35 -4.94
C TYR A 34 -4.16 -9.52 -4.97
N ARG A 35 -4.74 -9.75 -6.15
CA ARG A 35 -6.19 -9.99 -6.30
C ARG A 35 -6.67 -11.18 -5.45
N ARG A 36 -5.92 -12.29 -5.43
CA ARG A 36 -6.29 -13.50 -4.66
C ARG A 36 -6.16 -13.26 -3.15
N THR A 37 -5.05 -12.69 -2.72
CA THR A 37 -4.77 -12.39 -1.30
C THR A 37 -5.86 -11.51 -0.68
N PHE A 38 -6.22 -10.43 -1.36
CA PHE A 38 -7.22 -9.47 -0.89
C PHE A 38 -8.64 -9.75 -1.44
N LYS A 39 -8.85 -10.87 -2.11
CA LYS A 39 -10.13 -11.31 -2.69
C LYS A 39 -10.84 -10.20 -3.51
N LEU A 40 -10.08 -9.44 -4.31
CA LEU A 40 -10.61 -8.33 -5.10
C LEU A 40 -11.66 -8.84 -6.10
N ARG A 41 -12.85 -8.22 -6.04
CA ARG A 41 -13.97 -8.52 -6.93
C ARG A 41 -13.72 -7.87 -8.30
N THR A 42 -13.06 -8.62 -9.18
CA THR A 42 -12.75 -8.23 -10.57
C THR A 42 -13.28 -9.27 -11.56
N ARG A 43 -13.45 -8.89 -12.82
CA ARG A 43 -14.00 -9.76 -13.87
C ARG A 43 -13.08 -10.97 -14.12
N GLN A 44 -13.64 -12.11 -14.52
CA GLN A 44 -12.89 -13.38 -14.64
C GLN A 44 -11.74 -13.29 -15.66
N ASN A 45 -11.92 -12.51 -16.72
CA ASN A 45 -10.91 -12.25 -17.76
C ASN A 45 -10.38 -10.81 -17.73
N SER A 46 -10.08 -10.29 -16.54
CA SER A 46 -9.60 -8.91 -16.39
C SER A 46 -8.26 -8.71 -17.09
N THR A 47 -8.16 -7.65 -17.89
CA THR A 47 -6.92 -7.23 -18.55
C THR A 47 -5.92 -6.65 -17.54
N LYS A 48 -4.64 -6.48 -17.94
CA LYS A 48 -3.61 -5.86 -17.07
C LYS A 48 -4.05 -4.48 -16.57
N SER A 49 -4.60 -3.65 -17.46
CA SER A 49 -5.07 -2.29 -17.14
C SER A 49 -6.20 -2.29 -16.11
N GLU A 50 -7.17 -3.21 -16.24
CA GLU A 50 -8.27 -3.35 -15.27
C GLU A 50 -7.76 -3.82 -13.90
N LEU A 51 -6.82 -4.76 -13.87
CA LEU A 51 -6.19 -5.22 -12.63
C LEU A 51 -5.43 -4.09 -11.93
N VAL A 52 -4.63 -3.33 -12.68
CA VAL A 52 -3.90 -2.16 -12.15
C VAL A 52 -4.87 -1.15 -11.53
N SER A 53 -5.95 -0.82 -12.24
CA SER A 53 -6.96 0.13 -11.77
C SER A 53 -7.67 -0.36 -10.50
N ALA A 54 -8.01 -1.65 -10.46
CA ALA A 54 -8.66 -2.25 -9.29
C ALA A 54 -7.73 -2.31 -8.07
N VAL A 55 -6.45 -2.67 -8.27
CA VAL A 55 -5.43 -2.70 -7.21
C VAL A 55 -5.16 -1.30 -6.69
N ALA A 56 -4.98 -0.31 -7.57
CA ALA A 56 -4.76 1.08 -7.18
C ALA A 56 -5.93 1.61 -6.34
N LYS A 57 -7.16 1.34 -6.77
CA LYS A 57 -8.37 1.71 -6.03
C LYS A 57 -8.40 1.06 -4.65
N HIS A 58 -8.21 -0.25 -4.57
CA HIS A 58 -8.21 -0.99 -3.30
C HIS A 58 -7.11 -0.47 -2.35
N SER A 59 -5.88 -0.30 -2.85
CA SER A 59 -4.75 0.18 -2.06
C SER A 59 -5.00 1.57 -1.45
N SER A 60 -5.73 2.44 -2.16
CA SER A 60 -6.05 3.78 -1.66
C SER A 60 -7.08 3.76 -0.50
N THR A 61 -7.90 2.72 -0.43
CA THR A 61 -8.93 2.55 0.61
C THR A 61 -8.49 1.64 1.75
N MET A 62 -7.34 0.98 1.61
CA MET A 62 -6.85 0.01 2.57
C MET A 62 -6.28 0.73 3.79
N VAL A 63 -6.84 0.44 4.96
CA VAL A 63 -6.31 0.92 6.24
C VAL A 63 -5.22 -0.05 6.69
N VAL A 64 -4.04 0.48 6.97
CA VAL A 64 -2.88 -0.31 7.38
C VAL A 64 -2.49 0.07 8.80
N ILE A 65 -2.33 -0.93 9.67
CA ILE A 65 -1.79 -0.74 11.02
C ILE A 65 -0.27 -0.86 10.91
N GLU A 66 0.41 0.29 10.90
CA GLU A 66 1.85 0.36 10.58
C GLU A 66 2.71 -0.54 11.48
N MET A 67 2.42 -0.57 12.78
CA MET A 67 3.17 -1.34 13.75
C MET A 67 3.13 -2.85 13.47
N GLU A 68 1.94 -3.38 13.15
CA GLU A 68 1.76 -4.79 12.81
C GLU A 68 2.48 -5.14 11.50
N VAL A 69 2.40 -4.25 10.51
CA VAL A 69 3.07 -4.48 9.22
C VAL A 69 4.59 -4.47 9.36
N ILE A 70 5.16 -3.54 10.13
CA ILE A 70 6.60 -3.48 10.38
C ILE A 70 7.04 -4.73 11.15
N GLN A 71 6.29 -5.13 12.18
CA GLN A 71 6.61 -6.33 12.95
C GLN A 71 6.59 -7.59 12.07
N GLN A 72 5.52 -7.79 11.30
CA GLN A 72 5.40 -8.93 10.39
C GLN A 72 6.52 -8.93 9.33
N PHE A 73 6.90 -7.76 8.82
CA PHE A 73 7.99 -7.64 7.87
C PHE A 73 9.33 -8.07 8.49
N LEU A 74 9.65 -7.63 9.70
CA LEU A 74 10.88 -8.02 10.41
C LEU A 74 10.88 -9.51 10.74
N GLU A 75 9.75 -10.06 11.18
CA GLU A 75 9.59 -11.50 11.44
C GLU A 75 9.78 -12.33 10.16
N ALA A 76 9.25 -11.88 9.03
CA ALA A 76 9.41 -12.55 7.74
C ALA A 76 10.84 -12.47 7.18
N LEU A 77 11.61 -11.45 7.55
CA LEU A 77 13.03 -11.35 7.21
C LEU A 77 13.90 -12.25 8.09
N ASN A 78 13.53 -12.39 9.37
CA ASN A 78 14.30 -13.17 10.33
C ASN A 78 14.04 -14.68 10.20
N ASN A 79 12.82 -15.06 9.83
CA ASN A 79 12.49 -16.43 9.46
C ASN A 79 12.67 -16.55 7.94
N SER A 80 13.80 -17.10 7.49
CA SER A 80 14.15 -17.32 6.07
C SER A 80 13.13 -18.13 5.24
N ASP A 81 12.02 -18.57 5.85
CA ASP A 81 10.93 -19.31 5.24
C ASP A 81 9.73 -18.41 4.95
N PHE A 82 9.95 -17.45 4.03
CA PHE A 82 8.89 -16.63 3.42
C PHE A 82 7.79 -17.47 2.73
N THR A 83 8.05 -18.78 2.54
CA THR A 83 7.14 -19.77 1.95
C THR A 83 6.00 -20.21 2.88
N SER A 84 6.15 -20.09 4.21
CA SER A 84 5.14 -20.58 5.18
C SER A 84 4.03 -19.59 5.50
N PHE A 85 4.19 -18.30 5.19
CA PHE A 85 3.18 -17.27 5.49
C PHE A 85 1.92 -17.40 4.62
N GLU A 86 2.04 -17.94 3.39
CA GLU A 86 0.91 -18.19 2.49
C GLU A 86 -0.04 -19.30 2.98
N LEU A 87 0.39 -20.17 3.91
CA LEU A 87 -0.42 -21.32 4.34
C LEU A 87 -1.25 -21.07 5.61
N ARG A 88 -0.92 -20.06 6.42
CA ARG A 88 -1.62 -19.79 7.69
C ARG A 88 -2.80 -18.83 7.56
N THR A 89 -2.86 -18.01 6.52
CA THR A 89 -4.00 -17.10 6.28
C THR A 89 -5.12 -17.78 5.48
N PHE A 90 -4.93 -19.03 5.04
CA PHE A 90 -5.87 -19.76 4.16
C PHE A 90 -6.32 -21.14 4.68
N LEU A 91 -5.98 -21.50 5.92
CA LEU A 91 -6.58 -22.62 6.68
C LEU A 91 -7.30 -22.06 7.89
#